data_AF-A0A8B7NH91-F1
#
_entry.id   AF-A0A8B7NH91-F1
#
_cell.length_a   1.000
_cell.length_b   1.000
_cell.length_c   1.000
_cell.angle_alpha   90.00
_cell.angle_beta   90.00
_cell.angle_gamma   90.00
#
_symmetry.space_group_name_H-M   'P 1'
#
loop_
_entity.id
_entity.type
_entity.pdbx_description
1 polymer ?
#
loop_
_entity_poly.entity_id
_entity_poly.type
_entity_poly.pdbx_seq_one_letter_code
_entity_poly.pdbx_strand_id
1 'polypeptide(L)'
;MQVAYEWYFKEDDGSWVKFGSKGNSNIIGTMERHYLSNPLTNFKFTVGNQSYDLNFTNMTQTNTSTGKVREVRRCKQLVSATGGVVGSSTSASTKLFTEIPFGQTSYTTPLGANHAEYAKVLALLRSTNCQPRNIFKVNNPYLKAAFDIKKAQLQSQYPSVPYREECLFHGTNSANVKAILEENIDWRLHGSNRGQAVGRGAYFSNNAQMSRGYGNAIFICKVLVGLTAPGNAQTVKPPKDGSNRPIDTTVDNTANPTVFVKYDSQEFYPEYYAEC
;
A
#
# COMPACT_ATOMS: atom_id res chain seq x y z
N MET A 1 -24.10 -8.62 2.13
CA MET A 1 -22.79 -8.94 2.74
C MET A 1 -22.99 -9.05 4.23
N GLN A 2 -22.76 -10.24 4.81
CA GLN A 2 -22.81 -10.40 6.27
C GLN A 2 -21.40 -10.13 6.79
N VAL A 3 -21.25 -9.14 7.67
CA VAL A 3 -19.98 -8.88 8.34
C VAL A 3 -19.88 -9.86 9.51
N ALA A 4 -18.89 -10.75 9.46
CA ALA A 4 -18.56 -11.61 10.59
C ALA A 4 -17.30 -11.08 11.28
N TYR A 5 -17.16 -11.36 12.57
CA TYR A 5 -15.97 -10.98 13.33
C TYR A 5 -15.35 -12.21 13.98
N GLU A 6 -14.03 -12.28 13.91
CA GLU A 6 -13.24 -13.32 14.55
C GLU A 6 -12.36 -12.71 15.64
N TRP A 7 -12.07 -13.52 16.64
CA TRP A 7 -11.33 -13.09 17.80
C TRP A 7 -10.07 -13.92 17.95
N TYR A 8 -8.96 -13.29 18.35
CA TYR A 8 -7.67 -13.95 18.55
C TYR A 8 -7.00 -13.45 19.83
N PHE A 9 -6.16 -14.29 20.44
CA PHE A 9 -5.25 -13.89 21.51
C PHE A 9 -3.80 -14.19 21.13
N LYS A 10 -2.85 -13.44 21.70
CA LYS A 10 -1.42 -13.60 21.43
C LYS A 10 -0.79 -14.61 22.38
N GLU A 11 -0.07 -15.59 21.83
CA GLU A 11 0.74 -16.57 22.57
C GLU A 11 2.11 -15.99 22.91
N ASP A 12 2.86 -16.71 23.76
CA ASP A 12 4.15 -16.26 24.29
C ASP A 12 5.24 -16.20 23.19
N ASP A 13 5.10 -17.00 22.13
CA ASP A 13 5.94 -16.97 20.94
C ASP A 13 5.59 -15.80 19.98
N GLY A 14 4.61 -14.97 20.34
CA GLY A 14 4.12 -13.85 19.55
C GLY A 14 3.09 -14.22 18.49
N SER A 15 2.74 -15.50 18.34
CA SER A 15 1.72 -15.95 17.38
C SER A 15 0.30 -15.62 17.83
N TRP A 16 -0.61 -15.38 16.89
CA TRP A 16 -2.02 -15.10 17.17
C TRP A 16 -2.87 -16.36 17.02
N VAL A 17 -3.50 -16.81 18.09
CA VAL A 17 -4.36 -17.99 18.12
C VAL A 17 -5.82 -17.58 18.13
N LYS A 18 -6.60 -18.12 17.19
CA LYS A 18 -8.04 -17.88 17.09
C LYS A 18 -8.75 -18.48 18.30
N PHE A 19 -9.62 -17.70 18.95
CA PHE A 19 -10.49 -18.23 20.00
C PHE A 19 -11.39 -19.34 19.42
N GLY A 20 -11.63 -20.39 20.21
CA GLY A 20 -12.48 -21.52 19.80
C GLY A 20 -11.82 -22.56 18.88
N SER A 21 -10.59 -22.31 18.41
CA SER A 21 -9.84 -23.24 17.54
C SER A 21 -9.50 -24.60 18.19
N LYS A 22 -9.49 -24.67 19.53
CA LYS A 22 -9.16 -25.85 20.33
C LYS A 22 -10.36 -26.46 21.07
N GLY A 23 -11.57 -26.36 20.50
CA GLY A 23 -12.73 -27.16 20.94
C GLY A 23 -13.86 -26.43 21.68
N ASN A 24 -14.03 -25.12 21.50
CA ASN A 24 -15.17 -24.40 22.08
C ASN A 24 -15.64 -23.27 21.17
N SER A 25 -16.34 -23.60 20.08
CA SER A 25 -16.80 -22.64 19.07
C SER A 25 -17.93 -21.72 19.55
N ASN A 26 -18.74 -22.16 20.52
CA ASN A 26 -19.92 -21.44 21.01
C ASN A 26 -19.58 -20.14 21.75
N ILE A 27 -18.39 -20.03 22.31
CA ILE A 27 -17.97 -18.84 23.05
C ILE A 27 -17.85 -17.59 22.16
N ILE A 28 -17.49 -17.78 20.89
CA ILE A 28 -17.24 -16.67 19.96
C ILE A 28 -18.52 -15.87 19.72
N GLY A 29 -19.63 -16.57 19.46
CA GLY A 29 -20.91 -15.93 19.25
C GLY A 29 -21.39 -15.15 20.48
N THR A 30 -21.14 -15.66 21.69
CA THR A 30 -21.52 -14.99 22.93
C THR A 30 -20.63 -13.80 23.23
N MET A 31 -19.31 -13.93 23.06
CA MET A 31 -18.34 -12.85 23.21
C MET A 31 -18.64 -11.69 22.24
N GLU A 32 -18.90 -12.01 20.97
CA GLU A 32 -19.24 -11.02 19.95
C GLU A 32 -20.53 -10.27 20.27
N ARG A 33 -21.59 -10.99 20.68
CA ARG A 33 -22.84 -10.35 21.13
C ARG A 33 -22.62 -9.44 22.34
N HIS A 34 -21.80 -9.86 23.30
CA HIS A 34 -21.51 -9.05 24.49
C HIS A 34 -20.75 -7.78 24.11
N TYR A 35 -19.72 -7.89 23.28
CA TYR A 35 -18.95 -6.76 22.78
C TYR A 35 -19.83 -5.74 22.03
N LEU A 36 -20.70 -6.22 21.14
CA LEU A 36 -21.62 -5.36 20.40
C LEU A 36 -22.66 -4.68 21.31
N SER A 37 -23.01 -5.30 22.44
CA SER A 37 -23.92 -4.69 23.42
C SER A 37 -23.26 -3.60 24.26
N ASN A 38 -22.01 -3.82 24.69
CA ASN A 38 -21.23 -2.83 25.43
C ASN A 38 -19.72 -3.13 25.33
N PRO A 39 -18.94 -2.35 24.56
CA PRO A 39 -17.50 -2.56 24.41
C PRO A 39 -16.67 -2.06 25.61
N LEU A 40 -17.31 -1.48 26.63
CA LEU A 40 -16.64 -0.99 27.85
C LEU A 40 -16.70 -1.99 29.01
N THR A 41 -17.33 -3.15 28.82
CA THR A 41 -17.43 -4.19 29.85
C THR A 41 -16.32 -5.22 29.72
N ASN A 42 -16.25 -6.10 30.72
CA ASN A 42 -15.46 -7.30 30.64
C ASN A 42 -16.37 -8.52 30.39
N PHE A 43 -15.83 -9.55 29.76
CA PHE A 43 -16.50 -10.81 29.47
C PHE A 43 -15.75 -11.97 30.12
N LYS A 44 -16.41 -12.69 31.04
CA LYS A 44 -15.80 -13.83 31.72
C LYS A 44 -16.16 -15.14 31.04
N PHE A 45 -15.20 -16.05 30.94
CA PHE A 45 -15.41 -17.36 30.36
C PHE A 45 -14.43 -18.40 30.89
N THR A 46 -14.71 -19.67 30.62
CA THR A 46 -13.89 -20.80 31.05
C THR A 46 -13.60 -21.73 29.88
N VAL A 47 -12.36 -22.19 29.76
CA VAL A 47 -11.92 -23.20 28.79
C VAL A 47 -11.17 -24.29 29.55
N GLY A 48 -11.72 -25.51 29.55
CA GLY A 48 -11.23 -26.58 30.43
C GLY A 48 -11.29 -26.15 31.89
N ASN A 49 -10.17 -26.25 32.60
CA ASN A 49 -10.07 -25.87 34.02
C ASN A 49 -9.53 -24.44 34.23
N GLN A 50 -9.44 -23.64 33.16
CA GLN A 50 -8.90 -22.29 33.23
C GLN A 50 -10.00 -21.27 32.99
N SER A 51 -10.13 -20.32 33.92
CA SER A 51 -11.05 -19.19 33.82
C SER A 51 -10.33 -17.92 33.39
N TYR A 52 -11.02 -17.11 32.61
CA TYR A 52 -10.49 -15.94 31.94
C TYR A 52 -11.44 -14.76 32.09
N ASP A 53 -10.85 -13.57 32.23
CA ASP A 53 -11.54 -12.29 32.17
C ASP A 53 -11.05 -11.51 30.94
N LEU A 54 -11.94 -11.25 29.99
CA LEU A 54 -11.66 -10.52 28.77
C LEU A 54 -12.08 -9.06 28.92
N ASN A 55 -11.12 -8.16 28.99
CA ASN A 55 -11.36 -6.72 29.01
C ASN A 55 -11.47 -6.19 27.58
N PHE A 56 -12.66 -5.73 27.18
CA PHE A 56 -12.89 -5.23 25.82
C PHE A 56 -12.30 -3.84 25.56
N THR A 57 -12.14 -3.03 26.61
CA THR A 57 -11.55 -1.69 26.48
C THR A 57 -10.06 -1.77 26.19
N ASN A 58 -9.36 -2.58 26.97
CA ASN A 58 -7.91 -2.76 26.84
C ASN A 58 -7.56 -3.82 25.80
N MET A 59 -8.55 -4.56 25.29
CA MET A 59 -8.37 -5.69 24.38
C MET A 59 -7.35 -6.69 24.93
N THR A 60 -7.58 -7.15 26.16
CA THR A 60 -6.72 -8.13 26.85
C THR A 60 -7.54 -9.21 27.52
N GLN A 61 -7.03 -10.45 27.53
CA GLN A 61 -7.54 -11.51 28.39
C GLN A 61 -6.61 -11.73 29.57
N THR A 62 -7.17 -11.98 30.74
CA THR A 62 -6.43 -12.31 31.96
C THR A 62 -6.89 -13.68 32.45
N ASN A 63 -5.96 -14.63 32.59
CA ASN A 63 -6.26 -15.87 33.28
C ASN A 63 -6.42 -15.58 34.78
N THR A 64 -7.59 -15.87 35.34
CA THR A 64 -7.93 -15.46 36.70
C THR A 64 -7.22 -16.27 37.79
N SER A 65 -6.68 -17.45 37.46
CA SER A 65 -5.93 -18.26 38.43
C SER A 65 -4.43 -17.97 38.42
N THR A 66 -3.85 -17.64 37.27
CA THR A 66 -2.40 -17.37 37.14
C THR A 66 -2.05 -15.89 37.05
N GLY A 67 -3.04 -15.01 36.82
CA GLY A 67 -2.82 -13.59 36.57
C GLY A 67 -2.19 -13.28 35.21
N LYS A 68 -1.93 -14.29 34.37
CA LYS A 68 -1.29 -14.10 33.07
C LYS A 68 -2.20 -13.31 32.13
N VAL A 69 -1.69 -12.18 31.62
CA VAL A 69 -2.38 -11.30 30.67
C VAL A 69 -1.89 -11.57 29.25
N ARG A 70 -2.80 -11.61 28.28
CA ARG A 70 -2.50 -11.73 26.86
C ARG A 70 -3.27 -10.70 26.05
N GLU A 71 -2.62 -10.15 25.03
CA GLU A 71 -3.26 -9.27 24.06
C GLU A 71 -4.35 -10.03 23.30
N VAL A 72 -5.46 -9.34 23.00
CA VAL A 72 -6.60 -9.84 22.23
C VAL A 72 -6.87 -8.91 21.05
N ARG A 73 -7.35 -9.46 19.94
CA ARG A 73 -7.80 -8.66 18.80
C ARG A 73 -9.10 -9.20 18.22
N ARG A 74 -9.93 -8.27 17.74
CA ARG A 74 -11.17 -8.54 17.01
C ARG A 74 -10.97 -8.13 15.56
N CYS A 75 -11.06 -9.08 14.64
CA CYS A 75 -10.78 -8.90 13.23
C CYS A 75 -12.07 -9.03 12.40
N LYS A 76 -12.31 -8.08 11.51
CA LYS A 76 -13.44 -8.13 10.56
C LYS A 76 -13.16 -9.17 9.47
N GLN A 77 -14.10 -10.08 9.24
CA GLN A 77 -14.12 -11.01 8.11
C GLN A 77 -15.19 -10.59 7.10
N LEU A 78 -14.79 -10.52 5.84
CA LEU A 78 -15.71 -10.34 4.71
C LEU A 78 -16.15 -11.72 4.26
N VAL A 79 -17.38 -12.12 4.60
CA VAL A 79 -17.94 -13.41 4.18
C VAL A 79 -18.76 -13.18 2.90
N SER A 80 -18.32 -13.77 1.78
CA SER A 80 -19.12 -13.83 0.55
C SER A 80 -20.34 -14.74 0.75
N ALA A 81 -21.48 -14.34 0.18
CA ALA A 81 -22.80 -14.94 0.41
C ALA A 81 -23.03 -16.30 -0.27
N THR A 82 -21.99 -17.09 -0.50
CA THR A 82 -22.09 -18.43 -1.09
C THR A 82 -21.22 -19.38 -0.28
N GLY A 83 -21.83 -20.34 0.40
CA GLY A 83 -21.22 -21.26 1.37
C GLY A 83 -20.22 -22.27 0.79
N GLY A 84 -19.17 -21.79 0.14
CA GLY A 84 -18.02 -22.58 -0.27
C GLY A 84 -16.85 -22.33 0.67
N VAL A 85 -16.33 -23.40 1.29
CA VAL A 85 -15.04 -23.39 1.99
C VAL A 85 -13.95 -23.10 0.95
N VAL A 86 -13.50 -21.86 0.87
CA VAL A 86 -12.28 -21.52 0.12
C VAL A 86 -11.12 -21.54 1.12
N GLY A 87 -10.16 -22.41 0.82
CA GLY A 87 -8.92 -22.56 1.57
C GLY A 87 -8.22 -21.22 1.81
N SER A 88 -7.73 -21.12 3.04
CA SER A 88 -6.78 -20.15 3.57
C SER A 88 -5.93 -19.42 2.51
N SER A 89 -6.20 -18.13 2.31
CA SER A 89 -5.31 -17.22 1.60
C SER A 89 -5.41 -15.77 2.14
N THR A 90 -5.56 -15.59 3.46
CA THR A 90 -5.64 -14.26 4.10
C THR A 90 -4.43 -13.87 4.95
N SER A 91 -3.31 -14.58 4.87
CA SER A 91 -2.06 -14.24 5.56
C SER A 91 -1.32 -13.00 5.03
N ALA A 92 -1.74 -12.42 3.90
CA ALA A 92 -1.03 -11.30 3.29
C ALA A 92 -1.47 -9.92 3.81
N SER A 93 -2.76 -9.71 4.11
CA SER A 93 -3.28 -8.34 4.30
C SER A 93 -2.98 -7.74 5.69
N THR A 94 -2.92 -8.55 6.76
CA THR A 94 -2.59 -8.07 8.12
C THR A 94 -1.09 -7.99 8.41
N LYS A 95 -0.23 -8.63 7.59
CA LYS A 95 1.23 -8.52 7.71
C LYS A 95 1.78 -7.19 7.19
N LEU A 96 1.09 -6.56 6.24
CA LEU A 96 1.60 -5.39 5.53
C LEU A 96 1.95 -4.23 6.48
N PHE A 97 1.22 -4.05 7.57
CA PHE A 97 1.40 -2.90 8.47
C PHE A 97 2.16 -3.21 9.77
N THR A 98 2.50 -4.48 10.03
CA THR A 98 3.20 -4.90 11.26
C THR A 98 4.73 -4.86 11.15
N GLU A 99 5.25 -4.66 9.93
CA GLU A 99 6.70 -4.67 9.67
C GLU A 99 7.37 -3.29 9.79
N ILE A 100 6.61 -2.20 9.96
CA ILE A 100 7.19 -0.87 10.15
C ILE A 100 7.33 -0.56 11.66
N PRO A 101 8.51 -0.10 12.13
CA PRO A 101 8.69 0.40 13.49
C PRO A 101 7.74 1.54 13.86
N PHE A 102 7.37 1.63 15.13
CA PHE A 102 6.54 2.73 15.63
C PHE A 102 7.16 4.10 15.32
N GLY A 103 6.36 5.01 14.75
CA GLY A 103 6.81 6.35 14.37
C GLY A 103 7.48 6.46 12.99
N GLN A 104 7.57 5.35 12.23
CA GLN A 104 8.02 5.38 10.83
C GLN A 104 6.85 5.13 9.88
N THR A 105 6.97 5.64 8.65
CA THR A 105 6.00 5.39 7.56
C THR A 105 6.57 4.50 6.46
N SER A 106 7.90 4.37 6.39
CA SER A 106 8.59 3.56 5.41
C SER A 106 9.98 3.14 5.89
N TYR A 107 10.56 2.14 5.22
CA TYR A 107 11.98 1.82 5.29
C TYR A 107 12.47 1.32 3.92
N THR A 108 13.79 1.23 3.73
CA THR A 108 14.38 0.79 2.47
C THR A 108 15.37 -0.35 2.67
N THR A 109 15.34 -1.34 1.78
CA THR A 109 16.27 -2.46 1.81
C THR A 109 17.25 -2.36 0.64
N PRO A 110 18.58 -2.30 0.87
CA PRO A 110 19.55 -2.36 -0.22
C PRO A 110 19.42 -3.66 -1.01
N LEU A 111 19.36 -3.56 -2.33
CA LEU A 111 19.35 -4.73 -3.21
C LEU A 111 20.80 -5.06 -3.60
N GLY A 112 21.31 -6.18 -3.07
CA GLY A 112 22.62 -6.70 -3.45
C GLY A 112 22.61 -7.37 -4.82
N ALA A 113 23.78 -7.49 -5.46
CA ALA A 113 23.94 -8.01 -6.82
C ALA A 113 23.35 -9.43 -7.03
N ASN A 114 23.28 -10.23 -5.97
CA ASN A 114 22.76 -11.60 -6.01
C ASN A 114 21.22 -11.69 -5.86
N HIS A 115 20.54 -10.56 -5.65
CA HIS A 115 19.08 -10.53 -5.47
C HIS A 115 18.36 -10.55 -6.83
N ALA A 116 17.34 -11.39 -6.99
CA ALA A 116 16.61 -11.50 -8.26
C ALA A 116 15.95 -10.18 -8.72
N GLU A 117 15.47 -9.36 -7.78
CA GLU A 117 14.95 -8.01 -8.09
C GLU A 117 16.05 -7.06 -8.56
N TYR A 118 17.29 -7.19 -8.05
CA TYR A 118 18.40 -6.33 -8.46
C TYR A 118 18.67 -6.42 -9.96
N ALA A 119 18.78 -7.65 -10.50
CA ALA A 119 19.01 -7.87 -11.92
C ALA A 119 17.91 -7.26 -12.80
N LYS A 120 16.64 -7.34 -12.36
CA LYS A 120 15.49 -6.76 -13.08
C LYS A 120 15.54 -5.22 -13.09
N VAL A 121 15.73 -4.60 -11.93
CA VAL A 121 15.79 -3.13 -11.82
C VAL A 121 17.02 -2.59 -12.53
N LEU A 122 18.15 -3.26 -12.42
CA LEU A 122 19.37 -2.90 -13.14
C LEU A 122 19.17 -2.97 -14.67
N ALA A 123 18.49 -3.99 -15.18
CA ALA A 123 18.17 -4.10 -16.60
C ALA A 123 17.28 -2.94 -17.08
N LEU A 124 16.27 -2.55 -16.30
CA LEU A 124 15.40 -1.40 -16.60
C LEU A 124 16.17 -0.06 -16.65
N LEU A 125 17.10 0.15 -15.71
CA LEU A 125 17.92 1.36 -15.69
C LEU A 125 18.92 1.37 -16.85
N ARG A 126 19.57 0.23 -17.13
CA ARG A 126 20.58 0.13 -18.20
C ARG A 126 19.98 0.20 -19.60
N SER A 127 18.78 -0.34 -19.81
CA SER A 127 18.09 -0.25 -21.11
C SER A 127 17.79 1.19 -21.52
N THR A 128 17.80 2.10 -20.55
CA THR A 128 17.59 3.54 -20.75
C THR A 128 18.85 4.35 -20.47
N ASN A 129 20.04 3.73 -20.61
CA ASN A 129 21.36 4.32 -20.49
C ASN A 129 21.69 4.94 -19.12
N CYS A 130 21.12 4.40 -18.03
CA CYS A 130 21.41 4.81 -16.67
C CYS A 130 22.21 3.72 -15.94
N GLN A 131 23.31 4.11 -15.29
CA GLN A 131 24.16 3.21 -14.50
C GLN A 131 24.06 3.56 -13.02
N PRO A 132 23.27 2.83 -12.22
CA PRO A 132 23.13 3.10 -10.79
C PRO A 132 24.36 2.64 -10.01
N ARG A 133 24.70 3.37 -8.95
CA ARG A 133 25.67 2.98 -7.91
C ARG A 133 25.03 2.01 -6.92
N ASN A 134 23.87 2.39 -6.38
CA ASN A 134 23.11 1.62 -5.41
C ASN A 134 21.65 1.53 -5.85
N ILE A 135 20.99 0.41 -5.54
CA ILE A 135 19.55 0.20 -5.77
C ILE A 135 18.93 -0.24 -4.45
N PHE A 136 17.79 0.34 -4.11
CA PHE A 136 17.07 0.06 -2.88
C PHE A 136 15.61 -0.28 -3.19
N LYS A 137 15.09 -1.29 -2.49
CA LYS A 137 13.65 -1.58 -2.43
C LYS A 137 12.99 -0.61 -1.46
N VAL A 138 11.89 -0.01 -1.87
CA VAL A 138 11.06 0.83 -1.01
C VAL A 138 9.98 -0.03 -0.35
N ASN A 139 9.90 0.02 0.98
CA ASN A 139 8.86 -0.63 1.77
C ASN A 139 8.02 0.45 2.46
N ASN A 140 6.96 0.90 1.77
CA ASN A 140 5.93 1.77 2.33
C ASN A 140 4.53 1.14 2.08
N PRO A 141 4.08 0.22 2.95
CA PRO A 141 2.74 -0.37 2.93
C PRO A 141 1.59 0.64 2.89
N TYR A 142 1.73 1.83 3.45
CA TYR A 142 0.67 2.85 3.39
C TYR A 142 0.49 3.40 1.98
N LEU A 143 1.59 3.82 1.35
CA LEU A 143 1.56 4.27 -0.05
C LEU A 143 1.16 3.14 -1.00
N LYS A 144 1.64 1.92 -0.74
CA LYS A 144 1.28 0.76 -1.54
C LYS A 144 -0.20 0.43 -1.44
N ALA A 145 -0.76 0.43 -0.23
CA ALA A 145 -2.19 0.19 -0.03
C ALA A 145 -3.05 1.30 -0.66
N ALA A 146 -2.64 2.56 -0.54
CA ALA A 146 -3.33 3.67 -1.21
C ALA A 146 -3.35 3.49 -2.73
N PHE A 147 -2.22 3.08 -3.32
CA PHE A 147 -2.11 2.76 -4.74
C PHE A 147 -3.01 1.59 -5.15
N ASP A 148 -2.97 0.47 -4.42
CA ASP A 148 -3.76 -0.72 -4.72
C ASP A 148 -5.28 -0.43 -4.60
N ILE A 149 -5.69 0.34 -3.59
CA ILE A 149 -7.08 0.79 -3.40
C ILE A 149 -7.52 1.71 -4.54
N LYS A 150 -6.69 2.70 -4.90
CA LYS A 150 -6.99 3.65 -5.98
C LYS A 150 -7.14 2.94 -7.32
N LYS A 151 -6.26 1.97 -7.60
CA LYS A 151 -6.36 1.11 -8.78
C LYS A 151 -7.70 0.35 -8.81
N ALA A 152 -8.05 -0.33 -7.72
CA ALA A 152 -9.30 -1.08 -7.64
C ALA A 152 -10.54 -0.16 -7.79
N GLN A 153 -10.51 1.02 -7.18
CA GLN A 153 -11.54 2.04 -7.31
C GLN A 153 -11.73 2.45 -8.78
N LEU A 154 -10.65 2.83 -9.47
CA LEU A 154 -10.71 3.31 -10.85
C LEU A 154 -11.20 2.23 -11.81
N GLN A 155 -10.74 0.98 -11.64
CA GLN A 155 -11.20 -0.15 -12.43
C GLN A 155 -12.68 -0.47 -12.20
N SER A 156 -13.17 -0.35 -10.96
CA SER A 156 -14.59 -0.54 -10.64
C SER A 156 -15.46 0.61 -11.15
N GLN A 157 -14.97 1.85 -11.06
CA GLN A 157 -15.74 3.05 -11.43
C GLN A 157 -15.79 3.25 -12.94
N TYR A 158 -14.74 2.86 -13.66
CA TYR A 158 -14.60 3.03 -15.11
C TYR A 158 -14.12 1.73 -15.78
N PRO A 159 -14.96 0.67 -15.82
CA PRO A 159 -14.54 -0.65 -16.29
C PRO A 159 -14.17 -0.72 -17.77
N SER A 160 -14.56 0.27 -18.58
CA SER A 160 -14.19 0.37 -20.00
C SER A 160 -12.83 1.02 -20.24
N VAL A 161 -12.15 1.53 -19.21
CA VAL A 161 -10.82 2.14 -19.33
C VAL A 161 -9.74 1.08 -19.11
N PRO A 162 -8.80 0.90 -20.06
CA PRO A 162 -7.73 -0.08 -19.93
C PRO A 162 -6.59 0.48 -19.07
N TYR A 163 -6.75 0.44 -17.75
CA TYR A 163 -5.69 0.85 -16.82
C TYR A 163 -4.51 -0.13 -16.85
N ARG A 164 -3.31 0.41 -17.10
CA ARG A 164 -2.03 -0.31 -17.08
C ARG A 164 -1.18 0.16 -15.91
N GLU A 165 -0.42 -0.75 -15.31
CA GLU A 165 0.67 -0.40 -14.40
C GLU A 165 1.95 -0.28 -15.21
N GLU A 166 2.35 0.95 -15.52
CA GLU A 166 3.59 1.26 -16.22
C GLU A 166 4.73 1.42 -15.22
N CYS A 167 5.90 0.88 -15.54
CA CYS A 167 7.12 1.11 -14.76
C CYS A 167 7.85 2.33 -15.34
N LEU A 168 7.80 3.45 -14.61
CA LEU A 168 8.32 4.74 -15.07
C LEU A 168 9.31 5.32 -14.04
N PHE A 169 10.12 6.27 -14.50
CA PHE A 169 11.21 6.87 -13.75
C PHE A 169 10.87 8.29 -13.30
N HIS A 170 11.25 8.65 -12.08
CA HIS A 170 11.16 10.01 -11.54
C HIS A 170 12.53 10.43 -10.98
N GLY A 171 13.14 11.44 -11.59
CA GLY A 171 14.43 11.96 -11.15
C GLY A 171 14.28 13.07 -10.12
N THR A 172 15.12 13.07 -9.11
CA THR A 172 15.09 14.06 -8.03
C THR A 172 16.46 14.21 -7.37
N ASN A 173 16.67 15.31 -6.65
CA ASN A 173 17.86 15.47 -5.82
C ASN A 173 17.80 14.54 -4.62
N SER A 174 18.94 13.98 -4.22
CA SER A 174 19.06 13.04 -3.10
C SER A 174 18.54 13.61 -1.78
N ALA A 175 18.57 14.93 -1.61
CA ALA A 175 17.97 15.64 -0.47
C ALA A 175 16.45 15.40 -0.33
N ASN A 176 15.76 15.09 -1.43
CA ASN A 176 14.31 14.85 -1.43
C ASN A 176 13.94 13.38 -1.20
N VAL A 177 14.91 12.45 -1.23
CA VAL A 177 14.63 11.01 -1.16
C VAL A 177 13.87 10.67 0.12
N LYS A 178 14.29 11.17 1.28
CA LYS A 178 13.62 10.91 2.55
C LYS A 178 12.14 11.35 2.52
N ALA A 179 11.88 12.58 2.08
CA ALA A 179 10.53 13.10 2.00
C ALA A 179 9.65 12.26 1.04
N ILE A 180 10.19 11.86 -0.12
CA ILE A 180 9.43 11.04 -1.08
C ILE A 180 9.14 9.63 -0.53
N LEU A 181 10.07 9.03 0.23
CA LEU A 181 9.83 7.74 0.86
C LEU A 181 8.72 7.80 1.92
N GLU A 182 8.63 8.91 2.66
CA GLU A 182 7.68 9.10 3.76
C GLU A 182 6.31 9.59 3.27
N GLU A 183 6.28 10.52 2.32
CA GLU A 183 5.10 11.33 1.95
C GLU A 183 4.69 11.17 0.47
N ASN A 184 5.42 10.36 -0.31
CA ASN A 184 5.30 10.23 -1.77
C ASN A 184 5.79 11.48 -2.53
N ILE A 185 5.73 11.44 -3.86
CA ILE A 185 6.13 12.56 -4.73
C ILE A 185 5.07 13.66 -4.65
N ASP A 186 5.43 14.80 -4.04
CA ASP A 186 4.60 16.01 -4.05
C ASP A 186 5.14 17.04 -5.05
N TRP A 187 4.45 17.16 -6.18
CA TRP A 187 4.81 18.09 -7.24
C TRP A 187 4.72 19.56 -6.81
N ARG A 188 3.97 19.88 -5.74
CA ARG A 188 3.81 21.25 -5.23
C ARG A 188 5.06 21.73 -4.50
N LEU A 189 5.84 20.82 -3.94
CA LEU A 189 7.07 21.13 -3.21
C LEU A 189 8.28 21.31 -4.14
N HIS A 190 8.23 20.74 -5.35
CA HIS A 190 9.41 20.61 -6.21
C HIS A 190 9.21 21.15 -7.65
N GLY A 191 8.05 21.76 -7.94
CA GLY A 191 7.60 22.08 -9.30
C GLY A 191 7.92 23.47 -9.86
N SER A 192 8.73 24.31 -9.21
CA SER A 192 8.84 25.73 -9.62
C SER A 192 10.04 26.10 -10.51
N ASN A 193 11.08 25.28 -10.64
CA ASN A 193 12.33 25.73 -11.28
C ASN A 193 12.63 25.12 -12.66
N ARG A 194 11.97 24.02 -13.07
CA ARG A 194 12.07 23.43 -14.42
C ARG A 194 10.78 22.74 -14.85
N GLY A 195 10.22 23.15 -16.00
CA GLY A 195 9.56 22.22 -16.92
C GLY A 195 8.16 21.69 -16.58
N GLN A 196 7.23 22.51 -16.09
CA GLN A 196 5.80 22.14 -16.09
C GLN A 196 5.17 22.26 -17.50
N ALA A 197 5.77 21.67 -18.53
CA ALA A 197 5.34 21.89 -19.91
C ALA A 197 4.01 21.22 -20.25
N VAL A 198 3.73 20.05 -19.66
CA VAL A 198 2.63 19.15 -20.04
C VAL A 198 1.66 18.89 -18.88
N GLY A 199 1.71 19.71 -17.83
CA GLY A 199 0.81 19.66 -16.69
C GLY A 199 1.42 20.14 -15.38
N ARG A 200 0.56 20.51 -14.42
CA ARG A 200 0.92 20.82 -13.04
C ARG A 200 0.63 19.59 -12.17
N GLY A 201 1.52 18.62 -12.25
CA GLY A 201 1.41 17.33 -11.57
C GLY A 201 2.77 16.67 -11.37
N ALA A 202 2.78 15.43 -10.89
CA ALA A 202 3.99 14.62 -10.74
C ALA A 202 4.43 14.08 -12.10
N TYR A 203 5.69 14.33 -12.46
CA TYR A 203 6.28 13.95 -13.75
C TYR A 203 7.00 12.61 -13.67
N PHE A 204 6.79 11.78 -14.68
CA PHE A 204 7.46 10.51 -14.89
C PHE A 204 7.94 10.40 -16.33
N SER A 205 9.00 9.61 -16.56
CA SER A 205 9.49 9.29 -17.90
C SER A 205 9.65 7.80 -18.09
N ASN A 206 9.49 7.30 -19.31
CA ASN A 206 9.87 5.94 -19.67
C ASN A 206 11.39 5.78 -19.90
N ASN A 207 12.17 6.85 -19.72
CA ASN A 207 13.61 6.88 -19.91
C ASN A 207 14.33 7.36 -18.63
N ALA A 208 15.13 6.48 -18.02
CA ALA A 208 15.86 6.82 -16.79
C ALA A 208 16.94 7.88 -17.02
N GLN A 209 17.63 7.87 -18.18
CA GLN A 209 18.61 8.90 -18.50
C GLN A 209 17.97 10.28 -18.65
N MET A 210 16.73 10.37 -19.13
CA MET A 210 15.98 11.64 -19.10
C MET A 210 15.73 12.08 -17.65
N SER A 211 15.28 11.16 -16.79
CA SER A 211 15.02 11.43 -15.37
C SER A 211 16.29 11.86 -14.62
N ARG A 212 17.45 11.30 -14.97
CA ARG A 212 18.77 11.68 -14.45
C ARG A 212 19.06 13.19 -14.59
N GLY A 213 18.50 13.85 -15.60
CA GLY A 213 18.64 15.30 -15.79
C GLY A 213 18.00 16.16 -14.69
N TYR A 214 17.17 15.56 -13.82
CA TYR A 214 16.45 16.22 -12.74
C TYR A 214 17.05 15.98 -11.35
N GLY A 215 18.08 15.13 -11.24
CA GLY A 215 18.84 14.96 -10.01
C GLY A 215 19.68 13.69 -9.95
N ASN A 216 20.34 13.50 -8.81
CA ASN A 216 21.26 12.39 -8.58
C ASN A 216 20.60 11.10 -8.06
N ALA A 217 19.31 11.13 -7.73
CA ALA A 217 18.51 9.97 -7.38
C ALA A 217 17.39 9.75 -8.41
N ILE A 218 17.07 8.49 -8.68
CA ILE A 218 15.97 8.11 -9.59
C ILE A 218 15.07 7.13 -8.86
N PHE A 219 13.80 7.48 -8.73
CA PHE A 219 12.75 6.56 -8.31
C PHE A 219 12.25 5.76 -9.51
N ILE A 220 12.02 4.47 -9.29
CA ILE A 220 11.36 3.56 -10.23
C ILE A 220 9.98 3.29 -9.65
N CYS A 221 8.96 3.84 -10.32
CA CYS A 221 7.60 3.89 -9.83
C CYS A 221 6.70 2.96 -10.64
N LYS A 222 5.75 2.34 -9.95
CA LYS A 222 4.51 1.85 -10.58
C LYS A 222 3.61 3.05 -10.79
N VAL A 223 3.19 3.29 -12.02
CA VAL A 223 2.33 4.41 -12.39
C VAL A 223 1.08 3.85 -13.07
N LEU A 224 -0.09 4.17 -12.54
CA LEU A 224 -1.35 3.77 -13.13
C LEU A 224 -1.69 4.69 -14.30
N VAL A 225 -1.66 4.14 -15.52
CA VAL A 225 -1.93 4.88 -16.76
C VAL A 225 -3.19 4.31 -17.41
N GLY A 226 -4.27 5.08 -17.43
CA GLY A 226 -5.50 4.77 -18.12
C GLY A 226 -5.60 5.52 -19.45
N LEU A 227 -6.53 6.47 -19.53
CA LEU A 227 -6.69 7.33 -20.69
C LEU A 227 -5.62 8.42 -20.67
N THR A 228 -5.09 8.73 -21.85
CA THR A 228 -4.08 9.78 -22.04
C THR A 228 -4.57 10.88 -22.96
N ALA A 229 -4.09 12.09 -22.73
CA ALA A 229 -4.27 13.24 -23.63
C ALA A 229 -3.01 14.12 -23.63
N PRO A 230 -2.81 14.96 -24.66
CA PRO A 230 -1.80 16.00 -24.57
C PRO A 230 -2.12 16.95 -23.42
N GLY A 231 -1.10 17.32 -22.64
CA GLY A 231 -1.21 18.34 -21.60
C GLY A 231 -0.55 19.65 -21.97
N ASN A 232 -0.75 20.68 -21.14
CA ASN A 232 -0.05 21.95 -21.23
C ASN A 232 0.26 22.50 -19.82
N ALA A 233 1.05 23.58 -19.74
CA ALA A 233 1.48 24.18 -18.48
C ALA A 233 0.36 24.74 -17.56
N GLN A 234 -0.85 24.91 -18.09
CA GLN A 234 -2.00 25.34 -17.30
C GLN A 234 -2.91 24.17 -16.90
N THR A 235 -2.59 22.95 -17.31
CA THR A 235 -3.38 21.77 -16.97
C THR A 235 -3.15 21.43 -15.51
N VAL A 236 -4.15 21.66 -14.65
CA VAL A 236 -4.16 21.27 -13.22
C VAL A 236 -5.01 20.02 -12.96
N LYS A 237 -5.81 19.65 -13.95
CA LYS A 237 -6.66 18.46 -13.98
C LYS A 237 -6.85 18.09 -15.45
N PRO A 238 -6.62 16.84 -15.87
CA PRO A 238 -6.84 16.46 -17.25
C PRO A 238 -8.31 16.64 -17.65
N PRO A 239 -8.61 16.96 -18.92
CA PRO A 239 -9.97 17.03 -19.40
C PRO A 239 -10.65 15.66 -19.33
N LYS A 240 -11.97 15.62 -19.52
CA LYS A 240 -12.66 14.35 -19.76
C LYS A 240 -12.59 14.00 -21.26
N ASP A 241 -12.68 12.72 -21.58
CA ASP A 241 -12.77 12.29 -22.97
C ASP A 241 -14.16 12.60 -23.58
N GLY A 242 -14.33 12.31 -24.87
CA GLY A 242 -15.60 12.51 -25.59
C GLY A 242 -16.79 11.69 -25.05
N SER A 243 -16.54 10.74 -24.15
CA SER A 243 -17.55 9.93 -23.45
C SER A 243 -17.69 10.32 -21.98
N ASN A 244 -17.20 11.51 -21.59
CA ASN A 244 -17.26 12.05 -20.23
C ASN A 244 -16.53 11.19 -19.17
N ARG A 245 -15.59 10.32 -19.59
CA ARG A 245 -14.69 9.57 -18.72
C ARG A 245 -13.51 10.45 -18.34
N PRO A 246 -12.98 10.34 -17.10
CA PRO A 246 -11.83 11.11 -16.70
C PRO A 246 -10.59 10.63 -17.47
N ILE A 247 -9.85 11.58 -18.05
CA ILE A 247 -8.46 11.33 -18.42
C ILE A 247 -7.64 11.44 -17.13
N ASP A 248 -6.76 10.49 -16.89
CA ASP A 248 -5.99 10.41 -15.65
C ASP A 248 -4.52 10.80 -15.84
N THR A 249 -4.04 10.81 -17.09
CA THR A 249 -2.64 11.07 -17.40
C THR A 249 -2.52 12.04 -18.57
N THR A 250 -1.73 13.10 -18.42
CA THR A 250 -1.30 13.89 -19.58
C THR A 250 0.07 13.45 -20.05
N VAL A 251 0.31 13.54 -21.36
CA VAL A 251 1.56 13.14 -22.00
C VAL A 251 2.09 14.25 -22.91
N ASP A 252 3.37 14.16 -23.26
CA ASP A 252 4.03 15.01 -24.26
C ASP A 252 3.61 14.67 -25.69
N ASN A 253 3.42 13.39 -25.99
CA ASN A 253 3.00 12.91 -27.30
C ASN A 253 2.08 11.69 -27.15
N THR A 254 0.88 11.73 -27.72
CA THR A 254 -0.09 10.63 -27.60
C THR A 254 0.22 9.41 -28.46
N ALA A 255 0.99 9.57 -29.53
CA ALA A 255 1.40 8.46 -30.39
C ALA A 255 2.60 7.70 -29.80
N ASN A 256 3.55 8.42 -29.21
CA ASN A 256 4.74 7.83 -28.57
C ASN A 256 5.15 8.64 -27.33
N PRO A 257 4.49 8.42 -26.18
CA PRO A 257 4.71 9.21 -24.98
C PRO A 257 6.09 8.91 -24.37
N THR A 258 6.81 9.96 -23.98
CA THR A 258 8.07 9.85 -23.23
C THR A 258 7.99 10.49 -21.84
N VAL A 259 7.00 11.35 -21.63
CA VAL A 259 6.68 12.02 -20.37
C VAL A 259 5.23 11.76 -20.01
N PHE A 260 4.99 11.44 -18.74
CA PHE A 260 3.67 11.15 -18.18
C PHE A 260 3.48 12.01 -16.94
N VAL A 261 2.35 12.70 -16.84
CA VAL A 261 2.01 13.54 -15.69
C VAL A 261 0.78 13.02 -14.98
N LYS A 262 0.92 12.79 -13.68
CA LYS A 262 -0.15 12.35 -12.77
C LYS A 262 -0.53 13.46 -11.80
N TYR A 263 -1.81 13.54 -11.50
CA TYR A 263 -2.39 14.65 -10.71
C TYR A 263 -2.85 14.20 -9.31
N ASP A 264 -3.02 12.90 -9.12
CA ASP A 264 -3.40 12.27 -7.86
C ASP A 264 -2.23 11.39 -7.37
N SER A 265 -1.78 11.62 -6.13
CA SER A 265 -0.64 10.92 -5.54
C SER A 265 -0.89 9.45 -5.26
N GLN A 266 -2.15 9.00 -5.29
CA GLN A 266 -2.51 7.59 -5.13
C GLN A 266 -2.44 6.82 -6.45
N GLU A 267 -2.18 7.48 -7.58
CA GLU A 267 -2.08 6.83 -8.89
C GLU A 267 -0.66 6.39 -9.24
N PHE A 268 0.28 6.49 -8.29
CA PHE A 268 1.62 5.97 -8.42
C PHE A 268 2.23 5.55 -7.07
N TYR A 269 3.16 4.61 -7.13
CA TYR A 269 3.89 4.07 -5.98
C TYR A 269 5.38 3.95 -6.30
N PRO A 270 6.28 4.62 -5.57
CA PRO A 270 7.72 4.40 -5.68
C PRO A 270 8.07 3.01 -5.14
N GLU A 271 8.44 2.09 -6.03
CA GLU A 271 8.74 0.70 -5.65
C GLU A 271 10.23 0.48 -5.37
N TYR A 272 11.07 1.25 -6.05
CA TYR A 272 12.52 1.27 -5.85
C TYR A 272 13.04 2.70 -5.97
N TYR A 273 14.24 2.94 -5.45
CA TYR A 273 15.04 4.08 -5.86
C TYR A 273 16.48 3.66 -6.09
N ALA A 274 17.17 4.38 -6.95
CA ALA A 274 18.56 4.18 -7.26
C ALA A 274 19.34 5.49 -7.11
N GLU A 275 20.50 5.40 -6.49
CA GLU A 275 21.49 6.46 -6.49
C GLU A 275 22.35 6.26 -7.74
N CYS A 276 22.39 7.25 -8.61
CA CYS A 276 23.13 7.16 -9.86
C CYS A 276 24.35 8.09 -9.82
#